data_AF-A0A1F5EKD7-F1
#
_entry.id   AF-A0A1F5EKD7-F1
#
_cell.length_a   1.000
_cell.length_b   1.000
_cell.length_c   1.000
_cell.angle_alpha   90.00
_cell.angle_beta   90.00
_cell.angle_gamma   90.00
#
_symmetry.space_group_name_H-M   'P 1'
#
loop_
_entity.id
_entity.type
_entity.pdbx_description
1 polymer ?
#
loop_
_entity_poly.entity_id
_entity_poly.type
_entity_poly.pdbx_seq_one_letter_code
_entity_poly.pdbx_strand_id
1 'polypeptide(L)'
;MSDNFSSAVQYLQENKDKYSLGELKEKLKLAGYSEDLISKAEQAVSSNPKQRGNNIKDFFKGFLGVILGVFLVLGVFRFFVPVVSLFIAGIFLLIVIIFTYFKIRKKRKYVARGVLWGFFLWLLLVALVGAFLIYLMMFW
;
A
#
# COMPACT_ATOMS: atom_id res chain seq x y z
N MET A 1 31.90 35.56 -25.27
CA MET A 1 32.52 34.31 -24.74
C MET A 1 31.67 33.60 -23.69
N SER A 2 30.55 34.16 -23.18
CA SER A 2 29.67 33.51 -22.18
C SER A 2 28.59 32.59 -22.77
N ASP A 3 28.32 32.70 -24.07
CA ASP A 3 27.14 32.06 -24.69
C ASP A 3 27.35 30.55 -24.92
N ASN A 4 28.60 30.14 -25.12
CA ASN A 4 28.97 28.74 -25.35
C ASN A 4 28.91 27.92 -24.04
N PHE A 5 29.30 28.49 -22.91
CA PHE A 5 29.28 27.79 -21.61
C PHE A 5 27.84 27.54 -21.13
N SER A 6 26.97 28.55 -21.21
CA SER A 6 25.56 28.40 -20.81
C SER A 6 24.83 27.38 -21.69
N SER A 7 25.14 27.34 -22.99
CA SER A 7 24.58 26.37 -23.93
C SER A 7 25.04 24.93 -23.61
N ALA A 8 26.31 24.74 -23.26
CA ALA A 8 26.84 23.44 -22.86
C ALA A 8 26.22 22.93 -21.55
N VAL A 9 26.05 23.81 -20.55
CA VAL A 9 25.39 23.48 -19.27
C VAL A 9 23.93 23.11 -19.49
N GLN A 10 23.20 23.89 -20.29
CA GLN A 10 21.80 23.62 -20.59
C GLN A 10 21.62 22.28 -21.34
N TYR A 11 22.48 22.01 -22.33
CA TYR A 11 22.47 20.76 -23.07
C TYR A 11 22.72 19.54 -22.17
N LEU A 12 23.69 19.63 -21.26
CA LEU A 12 23.96 18.58 -20.27
C LEU A 12 22.78 18.36 -19.33
N GLN A 13 22.13 19.43 -18.87
CA GLN A 13 21.05 19.34 -17.90
C GLN A 13 19.76 18.77 -18.50
N GLU A 14 19.46 19.10 -19.75
CA GLU A 14 18.27 18.60 -20.46
C GLU A 14 18.42 17.13 -20.89
N ASN A 15 19.64 16.68 -21.13
CA ASN A 15 19.93 15.33 -21.62
C ASN A 15 20.48 14.37 -20.56
N LYS A 16 20.69 14.83 -19.31
CA LYS A 16 21.23 14.03 -18.20
C LYS A 16 20.43 12.76 -17.90
N ASP A 17 19.12 12.80 -18.15
CA ASP A 17 18.21 11.69 -17.89
C ASP A 17 18.07 10.73 -19.09
N LYS A 18 18.59 11.10 -20.27
CA LYS A 18 18.46 10.34 -21.53
C LYS A 18 19.74 9.67 -22.00
N TYR A 19 20.91 10.23 -21.69
CA TYR A 19 22.20 9.74 -22.19
C TYR A 19 23.22 9.61 -21.06
N SER A 20 24.16 8.69 -21.22
CA SER A 20 25.27 8.55 -20.27
C SER A 20 26.17 9.78 -20.31
N LEU A 21 26.75 10.15 -19.17
CA LEU A 21 27.69 11.28 -19.03
C LEU A 21 28.84 11.19 -20.05
N GLY A 22 29.29 9.98 -20.39
CA GLY A 22 30.32 9.76 -21.42
C GLY A 22 29.87 10.16 -22.83
N GLU A 23 28.65 9.80 -23.22
CA GLU A 23 28.09 10.11 -24.54
C GLU A 23 27.85 11.62 -24.70
N LEU A 24 27.44 12.29 -23.62
CA LEU A 24 27.25 13.73 -23.62
C LEU A 24 28.57 14.49 -23.76
N LYS A 25 29.64 14.02 -23.11
CA LYS A 25 30.99 14.57 -23.30
C LYS A 25 31.46 14.41 -24.73
N GLU A 26 31.23 13.24 -25.32
CA GLU A 26 31.64 12.96 -26.70
C GLU A 26 30.89 13.85 -27.70
N LYS A 27 29.59 14.05 -27.52
CA LYS A 27 28.80 14.98 -28.34
C LYS A 27 29.24 16.44 -28.21
N LEU A 28 29.57 16.89 -27.00
CA LEU A 28 30.11 18.24 -26.80
C LEU A 28 31.52 18.39 -27.41
N LYS A 29 32.35 17.34 -27.36
CA LYS A 29 33.65 17.33 -28.00
C LYS A 29 33.52 17.40 -29.53
N LEU A 30 32.58 16.67 -30.12
CA LEU A 30 32.26 16.72 -31.55
C LEU A 30 31.69 18.07 -31.99
N ALA A 31 30.98 18.77 -31.11
CA ALA A 31 30.47 20.13 -31.35
C ALA A 31 31.54 21.23 -31.18
N GLY A 32 32.81 20.87 -30.94
CA GLY A 32 33.93 21.81 -30.89
C GLY A 32 34.13 22.49 -29.53
N TYR A 33 33.48 22.00 -28.46
CA TYR A 33 33.71 22.53 -27.12
C TYR A 33 35.04 22.01 -26.55
N SER A 34 35.80 22.91 -25.92
CA SER A 34 37.05 22.55 -25.25
C SER A 34 36.79 21.68 -24.02
N GLU A 35 37.72 20.75 -23.75
CA GLU A 35 37.64 19.79 -22.64
C GLU A 35 37.52 20.46 -21.25
N ASP A 36 38.12 21.66 -21.08
CA ASP A 36 38.00 22.49 -19.87
C ASP A 36 36.56 23.04 -19.66
N LEU A 37 35.91 23.49 -20.73
CA LEU A 37 34.51 23.97 -20.69
C LEU A 37 33.55 22.82 -20.37
N ILE A 38 33.81 21.62 -20.91
CA ILE A 38 33.01 20.43 -20.66
C ILE A 38 33.11 20.00 -19.18
N SER A 39 34.31 19.97 -18.61
CA SER A 39 34.51 19.66 -17.19
C SER A 39 33.85 20.69 -16.27
N LYS A 40 33.98 21.98 -16.58
CA LYS A 40 33.32 23.05 -15.80
C LYS A 40 31.79 22.97 -15.90
N ALA A 41 31.25 22.63 -17.07
CA ALA A 41 29.81 22.48 -17.26
C ALA A 41 29.26 21.26 -16.51
N GLU A 42 29.99 20.14 -16.49
CA GLU A 42 29.66 18.96 -15.70
C GLU A 42 29.60 19.25 -14.20
N GLN A 43 30.59 19.95 -13.66
CA GLN A 43 30.59 20.36 -12.25
C GLN A 43 29.40 21.28 -11.93
N ALA A 44 29.07 22.21 -12.82
CA ALA A 44 27.91 23.09 -12.65
C ALA A 44 26.57 22.32 -12.66
N VAL A 45 26.42 21.30 -13.51
CA VAL A 45 25.20 20.47 -13.57
C VAL A 45 25.11 19.48 -12.40
N SER A 46 26.25 18.97 -11.92
CA SER A 46 26.32 18.10 -10.74
C SER A 46 25.99 18.86 -9.44
N SER A 47 26.44 20.12 -9.35
CA SER A 47 26.24 20.96 -8.17
C SER A 47 24.87 21.65 -8.10
N ASN A 48 24.03 21.58 -9.14
CA ASN A 48 22.75 22.28 -9.17
C ASN A 48 21.64 21.45 -8.48
N PRO A 49 21.18 21.81 -7.26
CA PRO A 49 20.27 20.98 -6.46
C PRO A 49 18.80 21.11 -6.88
N LYS A 50 18.49 21.90 -7.91
CA LYS A 50 17.10 22.23 -8.30
C LYS A 50 16.24 21.02 -8.70
N GLN A 51 16.85 19.90 -9.12
CA GLN A 51 16.11 18.68 -9.47
C GLN A 51 15.73 17.81 -8.26
N ARG A 52 16.31 18.06 -7.07
CA ARG A 52 16.01 17.31 -5.84
C ARG A 52 14.64 17.68 -5.23
N GLY A 53 14.16 18.91 -5.47
CA GLY A 53 12.92 19.42 -4.87
C GLY A 53 11.63 18.83 -5.44
N ASN A 54 11.61 18.46 -6.72
CA ASN A 54 10.42 17.83 -7.33
C ASN A 54 10.28 16.36 -6.95
N ASN A 55 11.40 15.63 -6.89
CA ASN A 55 11.39 14.21 -6.51
C ASN A 55 10.85 13.98 -5.09
N ILE A 56 11.10 14.90 -4.15
CA ILE A 56 10.57 14.78 -2.78
C ILE A 56 9.04 14.97 -2.77
N LYS A 57 8.52 15.93 -3.54
CA LYS A 57 7.06 16.14 -3.65
C LYS A 57 6.37 14.94 -4.28
N ASP A 58 6.96 14.35 -5.32
CA ASP A 58 6.42 13.16 -5.97
C ASP A 58 6.51 11.92 -5.06
N PHE A 59 7.58 11.79 -4.26
CA PHE A 59 7.68 10.75 -3.24
C PHE A 59 6.61 10.88 -2.16
N PHE A 60 6.39 12.09 -1.63
CA PHE A 60 5.35 12.35 -0.64
C PHE A 60 3.96 12.14 -1.21
N LYS A 61 3.72 12.47 -2.48
CA LYS A 61 2.44 12.26 -3.16
C LYS A 61 2.14 10.77 -3.37
N GLY A 62 3.15 9.98 -3.75
CA GLY A 62 3.04 8.53 -3.85
C GLY A 62 2.82 7.88 -2.48
N PHE A 63 3.58 8.30 -1.47
CA PHE A 63 3.47 7.80 -0.10
C PHE A 63 2.12 8.11 0.56
N LEU A 64 1.61 9.33 0.36
CA LEU A 64 0.30 9.73 0.85
C LEU A 64 -0.83 8.93 0.18
N GLY A 65 -0.70 8.63 -1.11
CA GLY A 65 -1.64 7.76 -1.83
C GLY A 65 -1.68 6.33 -1.28
N VAL A 66 -0.52 5.75 -0.95
CA VAL A 66 -0.42 4.43 -0.33
C VAL A 66 -1.05 4.42 1.07
N ILE A 67 -0.74 5.43 1.90
CA ILE A 67 -1.35 5.57 3.23
C ILE A 67 -2.87 5.67 3.13
N LEU A 68 -3.38 6.50 2.21
CA LEU A 68 -4.81 6.66 2.02
C LEU A 68 -5.48 5.35 1.57
N GLY A 69 -4.82 4.60 0.68
CA GLY A 69 -5.28 3.28 0.24
C GLY A 69 -5.34 2.26 1.38
N VAL A 70 -4.29 2.20 2.20
CA VAL A 70 -4.23 1.32 3.38
C VAL A 70 -5.30 1.70 4.40
N PHE A 71 -5.50 3.00 4.65
CA PHE A 71 -6.55 3.48 5.56
C PHE A 71 -7.96 3.14 5.07
N LEU A 72 -8.19 3.21 3.76
CA LEU A 72 -9.48 2.88 3.17
C LEU A 72 -9.77 1.38 3.28
N VAL A 73 -8.77 0.53 3.04
CA VAL A 73 -8.89 -0.92 3.23
C VAL A 73 -9.11 -1.29 4.71
N LEU A 74 -8.33 -0.72 5.63
CA LEU A 74 -8.49 -0.93 7.07
C LEU A 74 -9.84 -0.41 7.58
N GLY A 75 -10.29 0.73 7.06
CA GLY A 75 -11.60 1.31 7.38
C GLY A 75 -12.73 0.39 6.94
N VAL A 76 -12.69 -0.13 5.70
CA VAL A 76 -13.67 -1.11 5.22
C VAL A 76 -13.65 -2.37 6.09
N PHE A 77 -12.49 -2.90 6.46
CA PHE A 77 -12.39 -4.05 7.37
C PHE A 77 -13.02 -3.79 8.74
N ARG A 78 -12.83 -2.59 9.31
CA ARG A 78 -13.38 -2.20 10.63
C ARG A 78 -14.91 -2.26 10.67
N PHE A 79 -15.58 -1.90 9.57
CA PHE A 79 -17.03 -1.92 9.48
C PHE A 79 -17.59 -3.22 8.89
N PHE A 80 -16.87 -3.86 7.99
CA PHE A 80 -17.34 -5.07 7.31
C PHE A 80 -17.32 -6.30 8.23
N VAL A 81 -16.26 -6.48 9.04
CA VAL A 81 -16.13 -7.61 9.97
C VAL A 81 -17.27 -7.70 10.99
N PRO A 82 -17.67 -6.62 11.70
CA PRO A 82 -18.79 -6.69 12.64
C PRO A 82 -20.14 -6.90 11.94
N VAL A 83 -20.35 -6.35 10.74
CA VAL A 83 -21.58 -6.57 9.96
C VAL A 83 -21.71 -8.04 9.54
N VAL A 84 -20.64 -8.63 9.02
CA VAL A 84 -20.62 -10.06 8.65
C VAL A 84 -20.80 -10.94 9.89
N SER A 85 -20.19 -10.57 11.02
CA SER A 85 -20.35 -11.31 12.29
C SER A 85 -21.79 -11.28 12.79
N LEU A 86 -22.46 -10.13 12.75
CA LEU A 86 -23.88 -10.00 13.11
C LEU A 86 -24.79 -10.80 12.16
N PHE A 87 -24.47 -10.80 10.87
CA PHE A 87 -25.22 -11.57 9.88
C PHE A 87 -25.13 -13.08 10.13
N ILE A 88 -23.92 -13.59 10.41
CA ILE A 88 -23.70 -15.00 10.76
C ILE A 88 -24.42 -15.36 12.07
N ALA A 89 -24.34 -14.49 13.09
CA ALA A 89 -25.05 -14.68 14.35
C ALA A 89 -26.57 -14.74 14.14
N GLY A 90 -27.12 -13.89 13.27
CA GLY A 90 -28.54 -13.89 12.89
C GLY A 90 -28.97 -15.21 12.23
N ILE A 91 -28.20 -15.70 11.26
CA ILE A 91 -28.45 -17.00 10.61
C ILE A 91 -28.41 -18.13 11.63
N PHE A 92 -27.42 -18.13 12.52
CA PHE A 92 -27.29 -19.16 13.55
C PHE A 92 -28.50 -19.18 14.49
N LEU A 93 -28.95 -18.01 14.93
CA LEU A 93 -30.12 -17.86 15.79
C LEU A 93 -31.40 -18.35 15.09
N LEU A 94 -31.53 -18.08 13.79
CA LEU A 94 -32.64 -18.53 12.96
C LEU A 94 -32.65 -20.05 12.81
N ILE A 95 -31.48 -20.68 12.60
CA ILE A 95 -31.34 -22.15 12.60
C ILE A 95 -31.78 -22.74 13.95
N VAL A 96 -31.35 -22.14 15.07
CA VAL A 96 -31.73 -22.59 16.42
C VAL A 96 -33.25 -22.50 16.63
N ILE A 97 -33.89 -21.42 16.19
CA ILE A 97 -35.35 -21.24 16.26
C ILE A 97 -36.05 -22.30 15.43
N ILE A 98 -35.66 -22.50 14.17
CA ILE A 98 -36.25 -23.52 13.29
C ILE A 98 -36.11 -24.91 13.92
N PHE A 99 -34.92 -25.24 14.44
CA PHE A 99 -34.66 -26.52 15.05
C PHE A 99 -35.49 -26.73 16.32
N THR A 100 -35.67 -25.69 17.13
CA THR A 100 -36.51 -25.71 18.33
C THR A 100 -37.99 -25.87 17.98
N TYR A 101 -38.47 -25.16 16.96
CA TYR A 101 -39.85 -25.24 16.46
C TYR A 101 -40.18 -26.66 15.93
N PHE A 102 -39.30 -27.23 15.09
CA PHE A 102 -39.45 -28.62 14.62
C PHE A 102 -39.35 -29.65 15.75
N LYS A 103 -38.57 -29.37 16.80
CA LYS A 103 -38.38 -30.25 17.96
C LYS A 103 -39.59 -30.27 18.90
N ILE A 104 -40.32 -29.16 19.08
CA ILE A 104 -41.58 -29.14 19.84
C ILE A 104 -42.59 -30.13 19.25
N ARG A 105 -42.55 -30.34 17.93
CA ARG A 105 -43.35 -31.36 17.24
C ARG A 105 -42.88 -32.81 17.45
N LYS A 106 -41.62 -33.07 17.80
CA LYS A 106 -41.05 -34.43 17.94
C LYS A 106 -40.29 -34.56 19.26
N LYS A 107 -40.97 -35.11 20.29
CA LYS A 107 -40.46 -35.43 21.64
C LYS A 107 -39.15 -36.28 21.63
N ARG A 108 -37.97 -35.70 21.39
CA ARG A 108 -36.67 -36.41 21.52
C ARG A 108 -35.71 -35.69 22.46
N LYS A 109 -35.42 -36.35 23.60
CA LYS A 109 -34.62 -35.88 24.75
C LYS A 109 -33.09 -35.80 24.50
N TYR A 110 -32.56 -36.41 23.44
CA TYR A 110 -31.11 -36.57 23.26
C TYR A 110 -30.39 -35.42 22.52
N VAL A 111 -31.12 -34.43 22.01
CA VAL A 111 -30.54 -33.44 21.06
C VAL A 111 -30.12 -32.11 21.72
N ALA A 112 -30.51 -31.86 22.98
CA ALA A 112 -30.08 -30.65 23.69
C ALA A 112 -28.56 -30.53 23.77
N ARG A 113 -27.84 -31.66 23.92
CA ARG A 113 -26.38 -31.69 23.95
C ARG A 113 -25.73 -31.30 22.62
N GLY A 114 -26.32 -31.67 21.47
CA GLY A 114 -25.76 -31.38 20.15
C GLY A 114 -25.88 -29.90 19.76
N VAL A 115 -27.01 -29.26 20.07
CA VAL A 115 -27.18 -27.81 19.85
C VAL A 115 -26.32 -27.00 20.81
N LEU A 116 -26.22 -27.45 22.07
CA LEU A 116 -25.31 -26.82 23.04
C LEU A 116 -23.85 -26.94 22.59
N TRP A 117 -23.44 -28.11 22.08
CA TRP A 117 -22.11 -28.32 21.50
C TRP A 117 -21.88 -27.47 20.25
N GLY A 118 -22.87 -27.34 19.36
CA GLY A 118 -22.76 -26.48 18.18
C GLY A 118 -22.62 -25.01 18.53
N PHE A 119 -23.37 -24.52 19.51
CA PHE A 119 -23.25 -23.14 20.01
C PHE A 119 -21.90 -22.91 20.71
N PHE A 120 -21.43 -23.88 21.49
CA PHE A 120 -20.13 -23.81 22.17
C PHE A 120 -18.97 -23.84 21.16
N LEU A 121 -19.04 -24.68 20.14
CA LEU A 121 -18.05 -24.76 19.06
C LEU A 121 -18.03 -23.46 18.24
N TRP A 122 -19.20 -22.85 18.01
CA TRP A 122 -19.30 -21.55 17.35
C TRP A 122 -18.66 -20.43 18.17
N LEU A 123 -18.96 -20.35 19.48
CA LEU A 123 -18.33 -19.39 20.38
C LEU A 123 -16.80 -19.56 20.45
N LEU A 124 -16.32 -20.80 20.48
CA LEU A 124 -14.89 -21.13 20.44
C LEU A 124 -14.24 -20.61 19.15
N LEU A 125 -14.90 -20.80 18.01
CA LEU A 125 -14.41 -20.34 16.70
C LEU A 125 -14.35 -18.81 16.63
N VAL A 126 -15.39 -18.13 17.10
CA VAL A 126 -15.43 -16.65 17.17
C VAL A 126 -14.31 -16.13 18.09
N ALA A 127 -14.09 -16.78 19.23
CA ALA A 127 -13.01 -16.40 20.15
C ALA A 127 -11.62 -16.61 19.55
N LEU A 128 -11.39 -17.72 18.84
CA LEU A 128 -10.12 -18.00 18.15
C LEU A 128 -9.86 -16.99 17.03
N VAL A 129 -10.86 -16.68 16.21
CA VAL A 129 -10.74 -15.67 15.14
C VAL A 129 -10.49 -14.29 15.73
N GLY A 130 -11.21 -13.92 16.80
CA GLY A 130 -11.01 -12.66 17.51
C GLY A 130 -9.60 -12.53 18.11
N ALA A 131 -9.14 -13.57 18.79
CA ALA A 131 -7.79 -13.61 19.36
C ALA A 131 -6.71 -13.54 18.29
N PHE A 132 -6.90 -14.23 17.16
CA PHE A 132 -5.99 -14.18 16.02
C PHE A 132 -5.90 -12.78 15.41
N LEU A 133 -7.02 -12.08 15.25
CA LEU A 133 -7.05 -10.70 14.76
C LEU A 133 -6.35 -9.72 15.72
N ILE A 134 -6.56 -9.88 17.04
CA ILE A 134 -5.87 -9.07 18.05
C ILE A 134 -4.36 -9.33 18.00
N TYR A 135 -3.94 -10.60 17.90
CA TYR A 135 -2.54 -10.98 17.75
C TYR A 135 -1.89 -10.35 16.52
N LEU A 136 -2.60 -10.33 15.38
CA LEU A 136 -2.11 -9.74 14.14
C LEU A 136 -1.91 -8.22 14.24
N MET A 137 -2.78 -7.52 14.98
CA MET A 137 -2.59 -6.08 15.28
C MET A 137 -1.39 -5.82 16.20
N MET A 138 -0.94 -6.79 16.99
CA MET A 138 0.14 -6.62 17.95
C MET A 138 1.54 -6.72 17.30
N PHE A 139 1.62 -7.31 16.10
CA PHE A 139 2.86 -7.53 15.34
C PHE A 139 3.08 -6.52 14.19
N TRP A 140 2.17 -5.56 14.01
CA TRP A 140 2.21 -4.52 12.98
C TRP A 140 2.47 -3.16 13.62
#